data_AF-A0A2E4K944-F1
#
_entry.id   AF-A0A2E4K944-F1
#
_cell.length_a   1.000
_cell.length_b   1.000
_cell.length_c   1.000
_cell.angle_alpha   90.00
_cell.angle_beta   90.00
_cell.angle_gamma   90.00
#
_symmetry.space_group_name_H-M   'P 1'
#
loop_
_entity.id
_entity.type
_entity.pdbx_description
1 polymer ?
#
loop_
_entity_poly.entity_id
_entity_poly.type
_entity_poly.pdbx_seq_one_letter_code
_entity_poly.pdbx_strand_id
1 'polypeptide(L)'
;MIECFWVKNFGLQCPGCGSQRSFSLLLNGDIISSIIMFPALIPTIIMFCFLFAHLFFRFKNGQFVILNLLKLNVILIFLNYTIRILY
;
A
#
# COMPACT_ATOMS: atom_id res chain seq x y z
N MET A 1 14.52 5.40 9.81
CA MET A 1 13.78 4.67 8.76
C MET A 1 14.50 3.38 8.48
N ILE A 2 13.78 2.27 8.35
CA ILE A 2 14.37 1.02 7.87
C ILE A 2 14.70 1.24 6.39
N GLU A 3 15.96 1.05 6.02
CA GLU A 3 16.38 1.07 4.62
C GLU A 3 15.73 -0.12 3.90
N CYS A 4 15.08 0.12 2.76
CA CYS A 4 14.52 -0.95 1.94
C CYS A 4 15.67 -1.90 1.55
N PHE A 5 15.58 -3.18 1.91
CA PHE A 5 16.64 -4.19 1.63
C PHE A 5 17.07 -4.18 0.15
N TRP A 6 16.09 -4.01 -0.75
CA TRP A 6 16.31 -3.95 -2.19
C TRP A 6 17.14 -2.74 -2.63
N VAL A 7 16.85 -1.56 -2.06
CA VAL A 7 17.59 -0.34 -2.37
C VAL A 7 19.01 -0.45 -1.83
N LYS A 8 19.17 -0.96 -0.60
CA LYS A 8 20.48 -1.08 0.05
C LYS A 8 21.42 -2.05 -0.67
N ASN A 9 20.92 -3.22 -1.06
CA ASN A 9 21.77 -4.29 -1.59
C ASN A 9 21.84 -4.32 -3.12
N PHE A 10 20.79 -3.87 -3.81
CA PHE A 10 20.71 -3.97 -5.27
C PHE A 10 20.58 -2.61 -5.96
N GLY A 11 20.45 -1.51 -5.22
CA GLY A 11 20.21 -0.18 -5.79
C GLY A 11 18.86 -0.04 -6.52
N LEU A 12 18.04 -1.09 -6.49
CA LEU A 12 16.78 -1.20 -7.22
C LEU A 12 15.61 -0.93 -6.28
N GLN A 13 14.67 -0.11 -6.73
CA GLN A 13 13.40 0.05 -6.05
C GLN A 13 12.49 -1.12 -6.43
N CYS A 14 11.85 -1.75 -5.45
CA CYS A 14 10.81 -2.76 -5.71
C CYS A 14 9.42 -2.11 -5.69
N PRO A 15 8.37 -2.78 -6.23
CA PRO A 15 7.02 -2.21 -6.28
C PRO A 15 6.46 -1.77 -4.93
N GLY A 16 6.95 -2.35 -3.82
CA GLY A 16 6.54 -1.99 -2.47
C GLY A 16 7.49 -1.05 -1.71
N CYS A 17 8.63 -0.63 -2.29
CA CYS A 17 9.54 0.28 -1.60
C CYS A 17 8.84 1.63 -1.38
N GLY A 18 8.93 2.14 -0.15
CA GLY A 18 8.30 3.40 0.26
C GLY A 18 7.03 3.23 1.07
N SER A 19 6.44 2.03 1.17
CA SER A 19 5.27 1.73 2.01
C SER A 19 5.47 2.06 3.50
N GLN A 20 6.62 1.71 4.08
CA GLN A 20 6.93 2.03 5.47
C GLN A 20 7.12 3.54 5.69
N ARG A 21 7.68 4.24 4.70
CA ARG A 21 7.92 5.68 4.77
C ARG A 21 6.64 6.48 4.57
N SER A 22 5.77 6.07 3.64
CA SER A 22 4.44 6.66 3.49
C SER A 22 3.61 6.43 4.76
N PHE A 23 3.68 5.24 5.36
CA PHE A 23 3.04 4.99 6.65
C PHE A 23 3.57 5.92 7.76
N SER A 24 4.88 6.13 7.83
CA SER A 24 5.46 7.09 8.77
C SER A 24 5.00 8.52 8.51
N LEU A 25 4.90 8.96 7.25
CA LEU A 25 4.37 10.29 6.88
C LEU A 25 2.90 10.43 7.30
N LEU A 26 2.10 9.38 7.12
CA LEU A 26 0.70 9.34 7.54
C LEU A 26 0.58 9.49 9.07
N LEU A 27 1.43 8.81 9.85
CA LEU A 27 1.46 8.94 11.31
C LEU A 27 1.90 10.33 11.78
N ASN A 28 2.74 11.02 11.00
CA ASN A 28 3.14 12.40 11.27
C ASN A 28 2.08 13.43 10.83
N GLY A 29 0.94 13.00 10.28
CA GLY A 29 -0.13 13.89 9.82
C GLY A 29 0.07 14.43 8.40
N ASP A 30 1.14 14.05 7.70
CA ASP A 30 1.39 14.46 6.32
C ASP A 30 0.74 13.48 5.33
N ILE A 31 -0.57 13.63 5.19
CA ILE A 31 -1.42 12.77 4.37
C ILE A 31 -1.06 12.91 2.88
N ILE A 32 -0.79 14.14 2.43
CA ILE A 32 -0.52 14.42 1.01
C ILE A 32 0.79 13.76 0.59
N SER A 33 1.88 13.98 1.35
CA SER A 33 3.17 13.36 1.03
C SER A 33 3.11 11.84 1.15
N SER A 34 2.34 11.31 2.11
CA SER A 34 2.11 9.86 2.22
C SER A 34 1.48 9.28 0.95
N ILE A 35 0.41 9.91 0.43
CA ILE A 35 -0.29 9.45 -0.78
C ILE A 35 0.59 9.57 -2.01
N ILE A 36 1.30 10.71 -2.17
CA ILE A 36 2.22 10.91 -3.28
C ILE A 36 3.32 9.84 -3.26
N MET A 37 3.82 9.51 -2.07
CA MET A 37 4.89 8.54 -1.93
C MET A 37 4.43 7.11 -2.24
N PHE A 38 3.27 6.69 -1.75
CA PHE A 38 2.71 5.37 -2.01
C PHE A 38 1.17 5.42 -2.00
N PRO A 39 0.51 5.62 -3.15
CA PRO A 39 -0.93 5.83 -3.24
C PRO A 39 -1.73 4.60 -2.84
N ALA A 40 -1.13 3.41 -2.96
CA ALA A 40 -1.73 2.16 -2.52
C ALA A 40 -1.82 2.05 -0.98
N LEU A 41 -1.18 2.92 -0.19
CA LEU A 41 -1.17 2.82 1.27
C LEU A 41 -2.58 2.87 1.86
N ILE A 42 -3.38 3.87 1.48
CA ILE A 42 -4.73 4.08 2.01
C ILE A 42 -5.64 2.88 1.69
N PRO A 43 -5.78 2.44 0.43
CA PRO A 43 -6.59 1.27 0.13
C PRO A 43 -6.04 -0.02 0.76
N THR A 44 -4.74 -0.11 1.03
CA THR A 44 -4.16 -1.24 1.77
C THR A 44 -4.61 -1.21 3.23
N ILE A 45 -4.57 -0.05 3.89
CA ILE A 45 -5.05 0.12 5.28
C ILE A 45 -6.55 -0.22 5.37
N ILE A 46 -7.35 0.28 4.44
CA ILE A 46 -8.80 -0.01 4.39
C ILE A 46 -9.03 -1.52 4.19
N MET A 47 -8.25 -2.16 3.32
CA MET A 47 -8.35 -3.60 3.09
C MET A 47 -8.05 -4.39 4.37
N PHE A 48 -6.99 -4.04 5.12
CA PHE A 48 -6.68 -4.70 6.38
C PHE A 48 -7.75 -4.45 7.44
N CYS A 49 -8.23 -3.22 7.61
CA CYS A 49 -9.32 -2.92 8.54
C CYS A 49 -10.57 -3.75 8.23
N PHE A 50 -10.94 -3.83 6.95
CA PHE A 50 -12.09 -4.62 6.51
C PHE A 50 -11.86 -6.13 6.67
N LEU A 51 -10.64 -6.61 6.42
CA LEU A 51 -10.27 -8.01 6.65
C LEU A 51 -10.43 -8.39 8.13
N PHE A 52 -9.90 -7.57 9.04
CA PHE A 52 -10.08 -7.78 10.48
C PHE A 52 -11.55 -7.75 10.88
N ALA A 53 -12.31 -6.75 10.41
CA ALA A 53 -13.74 -6.68 10.68
C ALA A 53 -14.49 -7.91 10.14
N HIS A 54 -14.16 -8.37 8.93
CA HIS A 54 -14.77 -9.57 8.34
C HIS A 54 -14.45 -10.84 9.13
N LEU A 55 -13.28 -10.93 9.74
CA LEU A 55 -12.90 -12.08 10.59
C LEU A 55 -13.79 -12.19 11.83
N PHE A 56 -14.18 -11.06 12.44
CA PHE A 56 -15.07 -11.03 13.60
C PHE A 56 -16.56 -11.11 13.23
N PHE A 57 -17.00 -10.36 12.22
CA PHE A 57 -18.42 -10.20 11.89
C PHE A 57 -18.93 -11.13 10.77
N ARG A 58 -18.05 -11.85 10.08
CA ARG A 58 -18.36 -12.81 9.00
C ARG A 58 -19.37 -12.28 7.96
N PHE A 59 -19.14 -11.07 7.46
CA PHE A 59 -19.99 -10.44 6.44
C PHE A 59 -20.27 -11.37 5.24
N LYS A 60 -21.54 -11.50 4.84
CA LYS A 60 -21.99 -12.42 3.79
C LYS A 60 -21.26 -12.26 2.45
N ASN A 61 -20.90 -11.02 2.09
CA ASN A 61 -20.17 -10.69 0.86
C ASN A 61 -18.73 -10.19 1.13
N GLY A 62 -18.19 -10.43 2.32
CA GLY A 62 -16.89 -9.86 2.73
C GLY A 62 -15.74 -10.29 1.83
N GLN A 63 -15.71 -11.55 1.39
CA GLN A 63 -14.70 -12.05 0.47
C GLN A 63 -14.70 -11.31 -0.88
N PHE A 64 -15.87 -11.00 -1.43
CA PHE A 64 -15.98 -10.24 -2.69
C PHE A 64 -15.40 -8.83 -2.53
N VAL A 65 -15.71 -8.16 -1.41
CA VAL A 65 -15.18 -6.84 -1.10
C VAL A 65 -13.65 -6.89 -0.97
N ILE A 66 -13.12 -7.82 -0.17
CA ILE A 66 -11.67 -7.99 0.02
C ILE A 66 -10.95 -8.24 -1.31
N LEU A 67 -11.51 -9.11 -2.17
CA LEU A 67 -10.93 -9.39 -3.50
C LEU A 67 -10.89 -8.15 -4.39
N ASN A 68 -11.93 -7.32 -4.38
CA ASN A 68 -11.93 -6.07 -5.15
C ASN A 68 -10.91 -5.07 -4.61
N LEU A 69 -10.78 -4.93 -3.28
CA LEU A 69 -9.74 -4.11 -2.66
C LEU A 69 -8.33 -4.64 -2.98
N LEU A 70 -8.13 -5.96 -3.01
CA LEU A 70 -6.86 -6.57 -3.39
C LEU A 70 -6.49 -6.22 -4.84
N LYS A 71 -7.44 -6.37 -5.77
CA LYS A 71 -7.23 -6.01 -7.19
C LYS A 71 -6.87 -4.53 -7.33
N LEU A 72 -7.59 -3.65 -6.63
CA LEU A 72 -7.33 -2.22 -6.65
C LEU A 72 -5.93 -1.89 -6.12
N ASN A 73 -5.51 -2.51 -5.01
CA ASN A 73 -4.15 -2.34 -4.48
C ASN A 73 -3.08 -2.79 -5.47
N VAL A 74 -3.25 -3.97 -6.10
CA VAL A 74 -2.31 -4.46 -7.11
C VAL A 74 -2.17 -3.47 -8.27
N ILE A 75 -3.30 -2.98 -8.81
CA ILE A 75 -3.30 -2.00 -9.90
C ILE A 75 -2.54 -0.72 -9.50
N LEU A 76 -2.81 -0.18 -8.31
CA LEU A 76 -2.16 1.04 -7.83
C LEU A 76 -0.65 0.87 -7.60
N ILE A 77 -0.24 -0.28 -7.07
CA ILE A 77 1.17 -0.62 -6.85
C ILE A 77 1.91 -0.68 -8.19
N PHE A 78 1.36 -1.40 -9.17
CA PHE A 78 1.97 -1.54 -10.49
C PHE A 78 1.99 -0.21 -11.26
N LEU A 79 0.93 0.59 -11.19
CA LEU A 79 0.90 1.93 -11.78
C LEU A 79 1.97 2.83 -11.17
N ASN A 80 2.05 2.89 -9.84
CA ASN A 80 3.06 3.71 -9.17
C ASN A 80 4.48 3.27 -9.54
N TYR A 81 4.73 1.96 -9.54
CA TYR A 81 6.02 1.40 -9.90
C TYR A 81 6.41 1.71 -11.35
N THR A 82 5.47 1.54 -12.29
CA THR A 82 5.68 1.86 -13.71
C THR A 82 5.95 3.34 -13.94
N ILE A 83 5.26 4.23 -13.21
CA ILE A 83 5.53 5.67 -13.29
C ILE A 83 6.94 5.98 -12.76
N ARG A 84 7.32 5.43 -11.61
CA ARG A 84 8.64 5.66 -10.98
C ARG A 84 9.85 5.08 -11.74
N ILE A 85 9.64 4.09 -12.59
CA ILE A 85 10.73 3.52 -13.40
C ILE A 85 10.88 4.24 -14.74
N LEU A 86 9.78 4.83 -15.24
CA LEU A 86 9.75 5.50 -16.53
C LEU A 86 10.12 7.00 -16.44
N TYR A 87 9.86 7.62 -15.29
CA TYR A 87 10.27 8.98 -14.92
C TYR A 87 11.22 8.96 -13.73
#